data_AF-A0A8T0FFA4-F1
#
_entry.id   AF-A0A8T0FFA4-F1
#
_cell.length_a   1.000
_cell.length_b   1.000
_cell.length_c   1.000
_cell.angle_alpha   90.00
_cell.angle_beta   90.00
_cell.angle_gamma   90.00
#
_symmetry.space_group_name_H-M   'P 1'
#
loop_
_entity.id
_entity.type
_entity.pdbx_description
1 polymer ?
#
loop_
_entity_poly.entity_id
_entity_poly.type
_entity_poly.pdbx_seq_one_letter_code
_entity_poly.pdbx_strand_id
1 'polypeptide(L)'
;MGFSTELQDSFSHEALVGLQDAELRLLENMRKCVLLRAKCDRDYASALTMVSVQAQKLDQSKELEGSFIARAWYAISEEMETMSRIIRKNADSLISCTVEAISSLISEKRALKKTYIEEHDALHRELNRLQSSVDSMKTEYEKLLDMWKDAKSKYEEHYIKGKGAKKVEEAKERYQKIAKKLHNLHNDLVLTLCEASEYERHFRTTLLPGLLFYQQVVMEDSAETWKAILQEFFEIIDPLSEQFQAVHMRIKKSIEVIDSIDEYNDFIRKNRSDPLLPIDFRYDASLLRDITGPLRPNELIADDFTSDILLEKKREYEAKLRKCETELLKKQEDLQQYEDEIKLAQFDERDNAS
;
A
#
# COMPACT_ATOMS: atom_id res chain seq x y z
N MET A 1 16.73 -7.32 32.35
CA MET A 1 17.26 -6.83 31.07
C MET A 1 16.55 -5.54 30.75
N GLY A 2 17.29 -4.49 30.42
CA GLY A 2 16.77 -3.13 30.29
C GLY A 2 17.90 -2.10 30.21
N PHE A 3 17.64 -0.99 29.54
CA PHE A 3 18.66 0.01 29.22
C PHE A 3 19.34 0.54 30.49
N SER A 4 18.55 0.76 31.54
CA SER A 4 19.00 1.27 32.83
C SER A 4 20.01 0.38 33.55
N THR A 5 20.10 -0.91 33.24
CA THR A 5 21.03 -1.85 33.88
C THR A 5 22.14 -2.34 32.96
N GLU A 6 21.93 -2.31 31.64
CA GLU A 6 22.80 -2.99 30.67
C GLU A 6 23.51 -2.02 29.71
N LEU A 7 23.07 -0.76 29.62
CA LEU A 7 23.53 0.20 28.60
C LEU A 7 24.08 1.51 29.21
N GLN A 8 24.84 1.41 30.30
CA GLN A 8 25.34 2.58 31.04
C GLN A 8 26.69 3.13 30.56
N ASP A 9 27.41 2.42 29.69
CA ASP A 9 28.73 2.85 29.22
C ASP A 9 28.65 3.73 27.95
N SER A 10 29.77 4.37 27.62
CA SER A 10 29.87 5.26 26.45
C SER A 10 29.64 4.51 25.14
N PHE A 11 30.05 3.24 25.05
CA PHE A 11 29.79 2.41 23.87
C PHE A 11 28.29 2.19 23.66
N SER A 12 27.57 1.87 24.74
CA SER A 12 26.13 1.66 24.73
C SER A 12 25.36 2.94 24.42
N HIS A 13 25.83 4.09 24.90
CA HIS A 13 25.30 5.40 24.52
C HIS A 13 25.36 5.60 23.00
N GLU A 14 26.55 5.44 22.40
CA GLU A 14 26.74 5.58 20.95
C GLU A 14 25.88 4.58 20.17
N ALA A 15 25.78 3.33 20.65
CA ALA A 15 24.93 2.31 20.05
C ALA A 15 23.44 2.70 20.08
N LEU A 16 22.94 3.25 21.18
CA LEU A 16 21.56 3.73 21.31
C LEU A 16 21.27 4.93 20.40
N VAL A 17 22.22 5.86 20.28
CA VAL A 17 22.11 7.00 19.36
C VAL A 17 22.08 6.50 17.91
N GLY A 18 22.97 5.56 17.55
CA GLY A 18 23.04 4.94 16.24
C GLY A 18 21.80 4.14 15.87
N LEU A 19 21.19 3.44 16.84
CA LEU A 19 19.91 2.75 16.68
C LEU A 19 18.80 3.74 16.33
N GLN A 20 18.66 4.82 17.09
CA GLN A 20 17.65 5.85 16.81
C GLN A 20 17.85 6.49 15.42
N ASP A 21 19.09 6.69 14.99
CA ASP A 21 19.37 7.14 13.61
C ASP A 21 18.96 6.13 12.54
N ALA A 22 19.14 4.83 12.81
CA ALA A 22 18.70 3.77 11.91
C ALA A 22 17.17 3.71 11.81
N GLU A 23 16.47 3.81 12.95
CA GLU A 23 15.00 3.87 13.00
C GLU A 23 14.46 5.08 12.23
N LEU A 24 15.06 6.26 12.40
CA LEU A 24 14.69 7.46 11.65
C LEU A 24 14.88 7.27 10.14
N ARG A 25 15.99 6.66 9.70
CA ARG A 25 16.20 6.35 8.27
C ARG A 25 15.16 5.36 7.74
N LEU A 26 14.77 4.37 8.55
CA LEU A 26 13.75 3.40 8.18
C LEU A 26 12.38 4.07 8.05
N LEU A 27 11.96 4.91 9.01
CA LEU A 27 10.72 5.69 8.91
C LEU A 27 10.71 6.56 7.64
N GLU A 28 11.83 7.22 7.32
CA GLU A 28 11.93 8.03 6.11
C GLU A 28 11.80 7.23 4.82
N ASN A 29 12.37 6.01 4.81
CA ASN A 29 12.20 5.08 3.71
C ASN A 29 10.74 4.62 3.58
N MET A 30 10.13 4.21 4.69
CA MET A 30 8.73 3.79 4.73
C MET A 30 7.79 4.89 4.25
N ARG A 31 7.98 6.15 4.68
CA ARG A 31 7.21 7.29 4.18
C ARG A 31 7.26 7.40 2.65
N LYS A 32 8.45 7.24 2.06
CA LYS A 32 8.62 7.26 0.60
C LYS A 32 7.94 6.07 -0.07
N CYS A 33 8.00 4.88 0.53
CA CYS A 33 7.31 3.69 0.03
C CYS A 33 5.79 3.86 0.04
N VAL A 34 5.20 4.40 1.11
CA VAL A 34 3.76 4.67 1.19
C VAL A 34 3.33 5.73 0.17
N LEU A 35 4.11 6.80 0.00
CA LEU A 35 3.88 7.81 -1.06
C LEU A 35 3.90 7.19 -2.46
N LEU A 36 4.86 6.30 -2.74
CA LEU A 36 4.94 5.60 -4.01
C LEU A 36 3.73 4.68 -4.21
N ARG A 37 3.32 3.95 -3.17
CA ARG A 37 2.13 3.10 -3.21
C ARG A 37 0.87 3.92 -3.53
N ALA A 38 0.65 5.03 -2.83
CA ALA A 38 -0.48 5.92 -3.11
C ALA A 38 -0.46 6.45 -4.55
N LYS A 39 0.72 6.75 -5.10
CA LYS A 39 0.85 7.11 -6.52
C LYS A 39 0.42 5.97 -7.44
N CYS A 40 0.91 4.74 -7.22
CA CYS A 40 0.51 3.58 -8.02
C CYS A 40 -1.01 3.36 -7.99
N ASP A 41 -1.62 3.49 -6.81
CA ASP A 41 -3.07 3.32 -6.66
C ASP A 41 -3.85 4.43 -7.41
N ARG A 42 -3.38 5.69 -7.39
CA ARG A 42 -3.98 6.78 -8.20
C ARG A 42 -3.86 6.56 -9.70
N ASP A 43 -2.69 6.10 -10.15
CA ASP A 43 -2.44 5.79 -11.56
C ASP A 43 -3.35 4.64 -12.02
N TYR A 44 -3.48 3.59 -11.20
CA TYR A 44 -4.36 2.46 -11.46
C TYR A 44 -5.85 2.84 -11.48
N ALA A 45 -6.31 3.64 -10.51
CA ALA A 45 -7.67 4.17 -10.51
C ALA A 45 -7.96 4.99 -11.78
N SER A 46 -7.01 5.83 -12.21
CA SER A 46 -7.15 6.61 -13.44
C SER A 46 -7.29 5.71 -14.68
N ALA A 47 -6.50 4.63 -14.75
CA ALA A 47 -6.60 3.65 -15.82
C ALA A 47 -7.96 2.91 -15.82
N LEU A 48 -8.47 2.51 -14.65
CA LEU A 48 -9.80 1.90 -14.53
C LEU A 48 -10.93 2.84 -14.95
N THR A 49 -10.83 4.13 -14.65
CA THR A 49 -11.79 5.12 -15.14
C THR A 49 -11.77 5.21 -16.67
N MET A 50 -10.60 5.13 -17.31
CA MET A 50 -10.53 5.08 -18.79
C MET A 50 -11.21 3.84 -19.37
N VAL A 51 -11.06 2.69 -18.74
CA VAL A 51 -11.75 1.45 -19.14
C VAL A 51 -13.26 1.62 -19.04
N SER A 52 -13.75 2.20 -17.95
CA SER A 52 -15.18 2.45 -17.72
C SER A 52 -15.76 3.41 -18.76
N VAL A 53 -15.06 4.51 -19.06
CA VAL A 53 -15.44 5.45 -20.12
C VAL A 53 -15.47 4.78 -21.51
N GLN A 54 -14.51 3.91 -21.80
CA GLN A 54 -14.49 3.16 -23.05
C GLN A 54 -15.70 2.21 -23.17
N ALA A 55 -16.05 1.53 -22.08
CA ALA A 55 -17.18 0.60 -22.04
C ALA A 55 -18.54 1.29 -22.21
N GLN A 56 -18.66 2.57 -21.82
CA GLN A 56 -19.89 3.37 -21.93
C GLN A 56 -20.12 4.02 -23.30
N LYS A 57 -19.21 3.86 -24.28
CA LYS A 57 -19.36 4.51 -25.61
C LYS A 57 -20.64 4.13 -26.36
N LEU A 58 -21.18 2.95 -26.10
CA LEU A 58 -22.41 2.45 -26.74
C LEU A 58 -23.62 2.45 -25.80
N ASP A 59 -23.53 3.07 -24.61
CA ASP A 59 -24.58 3.07 -23.58
C ASP A 59 -25.93 3.65 -24.05
N GLN A 60 -25.92 4.45 -25.13
CA GLN A 60 -27.11 5.06 -25.72
C GLN A 60 -27.53 4.45 -27.06
N SER A 61 -27.00 3.27 -27.42
CA SER A 61 -27.43 2.56 -28.64
C SER A 61 -28.86 2.09 -28.50
N LYS A 62 -29.75 2.62 -29.35
CA LYS A 62 -31.16 2.23 -29.38
C LYS A 62 -31.34 0.79 -29.85
N GLU A 63 -30.42 0.29 -30.66
CA GLU A 63 -30.40 -1.08 -31.17
C GLU A 63 -30.20 -2.11 -30.06
N LEU A 64 -29.47 -1.74 -29.00
CA LEU A 64 -29.20 -2.58 -27.83
C LEU A 64 -30.21 -2.39 -26.69
N GLU A 65 -31.21 -1.54 -26.88
CA GLU A 65 -32.20 -1.25 -25.84
C GLU A 65 -33.08 -2.48 -25.60
N GLY A 66 -32.91 -3.08 -24.41
CA GLY A 66 -33.59 -4.30 -23.98
C GLY A 66 -32.67 -5.51 -23.85
N SER A 67 -31.47 -5.46 -24.42
CA SER A 67 -30.45 -6.51 -24.34
C SER A 67 -29.99 -6.72 -22.88
N PHE A 68 -30.01 -7.97 -22.42
CA PHE A 68 -29.47 -8.34 -21.11
C PHE A 68 -27.94 -8.28 -21.12
N ILE A 69 -27.32 -8.67 -22.24
CA ILE A 69 -25.86 -8.59 -22.42
C ILE A 69 -25.39 -7.15 -22.31
N ALA A 70 -26.04 -6.22 -23.03
CA ALA A 70 -25.69 -4.81 -22.97
C ALA A 70 -25.85 -4.25 -21.55
N ARG A 71 -26.98 -4.55 -20.88
CA ARG A 71 -27.24 -4.13 -19.50
C ARG A 71 -26.18 -4.67 -18.52
N ALA A 72 -25.81 -5.95 -18.63
CA ALA A 72 -24.79 -6.55 -17.79
C ALA A 72 -23.43 -5.88 -18.01
N TRP A 73 -23.07 -5.59 -19.26
CA TRP A 73 -21.85 -4.88 -19.61
C TRP A 73 -21.80 -3.46 -19.04
N TYR A 74 -22.90 -2.70 -19.11
CA TYR A 74 -22.98 -1.35 -18.52
C TYR A 74 -22.86 -1.40 -17.00
N ALA A 75 -23.53 -2.36 -16.35
CA ALA A 75 -23.40 -2.56 -14.90
C ALA A 75 -21.95 -2.91 -14.50
N ILE A 76 -21.26 -3.77 -15.28
CA ILE A 76 -19.84 -4.05 -15.07
C ILE A 76 -19.01 -2.76 -15.15
N SER A 77 -19.27 -1.91 -16.14
CA SER A 77 -18.58 -0.63 -16.30
C SER A 77 -18.80 0.34 -15.13
N GLU A 78 -20.04 0.49 -14.66
CA GLU A 78 -20.36 1.33 -13.50
C GLU A 78 -19.69 0.83 -12.21
N GLU A 79 -19.61 -0.49 -12.04
CA GLU A 79 -18.92 -1.11 -10.92
C GLU A 79 -17.40 -0.96 -11.02
N MET A 80 -16.80 -1.00 -12.21
CA MET A 80 -15.38 -0.66 -12.43
C MET A 80 -15.07 0.80 -12.07
N GLU A 81 -15.96 1.74 -12.40
CA GLU A 81 -15.79 3.15 -12.00
C GLU A 81 -15.95 3.31 -10.48
N THR A 82 -16.84 2.54 -9.86
CA THR A 82 -16.95 2.48 -8.39
C THR A 82 -15.67 1.95 -7.74
N MET A 83 -15.07 0.91 -8.33
CA MET A 83 -13.77 0.38 -7.92
C MET A 83 -12.68 1.44 -7.98
N SER A 84 -12.60 2.18 -9.10
CA SER A 84 -11.66 3.30 -9.28
C SER A 84 -11.79 4.34 -8.18
N ARG A 85 -13.03 4.72 -7.82
CA ARG A 85 -13.29 5.69 -6.74
C ARG A 85 -12.83 5.19 -5.37
N ILE A 86 -13.04 3.91 -5.06
CA ILE A 86 -12.56 3.29 -3.80
C ILE A 86 -11.02 3.34 -3.75
N ILE A 87 -10.35 2.87 -4.80
CA ILE A 87 -8.88 2.86 -4.88
C ILE A 87 -8.30 4.27 -4.73
N ARG A 88 -8.91 5.25 -5.41
CA ARG A 88 -8.49 6.66 -5.31
C ARG A 88 -8.64 7.20 -3.90
N LYS A 89 -9.78 6.93 -3.25
CA LYS A 89 -10.02 7.32 -1.86
C LYS A 89 -8.99 6.69 -0.92
N ASN A 90 -8.69 5.40 -1.08
CA ASN A 90 -7.68 4.71 -0.28
C ASN A 90 -6.30 5.36 -0.47
N ALA A 91 -5.93 5.70 -1.70
CA ALA A 91 -4.68 6.41 -1.99
C ALA A 91 -4.62 7.79 -1.33
N ASP A 92 -5.72 8.55 -1.33
CA ASP A 92 -5.81 9.83 -0.63
C ASP A 92 -5.70 9.64 0.90
N SER A 93 -6.34 8.60 1.47
CA SER A 93 -6.21 8.23 2.89
C SER A 93 -4.79 7.83 3.28
N LEU A 94 -4.07 7.09 2.42
CA LEU A 94 -2.65 6.79 2.66
C LEU A 94 -1.82 8.08 2.80
N ILE A 95 -2.14 9.11 2.00
CA ILE A 95 -1.43 10.40 2.04
C ILE A 95 -1.84 11.20 3.28
N SER A 96 -3.14 11.39 3.53
CA SER A 96 -3.62 12.27 4.60
C SER A 96 -3.55 11.65 6.00
N CYS A 97 -3.51 10.32 6.11
CA CYS A 97 -3.50 9.63 7.40
C CYS A 97 -2.13 9.00 7.65
N THR A 98 -1.77 7.98 6.86
CA THR A 98 -0.56 7.18 7.12
C THR A 98 0.74 7.99 6.93
N VAL A 99 0.88 8.75 5.84
CA VAL A 99 2.09 9.55 5.59
C VAL A 99 2.24 10.70 6.60
N GLU A 100 1.13 11.33 6.99
CA GLU A 100 1.12 12.35 8.04
C GLU A 100 1.51 11.76 9.41
N ALA A 101 0.96 10.60 9.77
CA ALA A 101 1.29 9.90 11.00
C ALA A 101 2.79 9.50 11.05
N ILE A 102 3.34 8.95 9.96
CA ILE A 102 4.77 8.66 9.86
C ILE A 102 5.60 9.95 10.02
N SER A 103 5.17 11.05 9.41
CA SER A 103 5.89 12.35 9.48
C SER A 103 5.88 12.94 10.90
N SER A 104 4.77 12.80 11.61
CA SER A 104 4.65 13.17 13.03
C SER A 104 5.58 12.32 13.90
N LEU A 105 5.56 10.99 13.73
CA LEU A 105 6.43 10.07 14.48
C LEU A 105 7.93 10.36 14.23
N ILE A 106 8.32 10.65 13.00
CA ILE A 106 9.69 11.09 12.66
C ILE A 106 10.08 12.34 13.45
N SER A 107 9.18 13.34 13.50
CA SER A 107 9.45 14.61 14.16
C SER A 107 9.58 14.44 15.68
N GLU A 108 8.69 13.64 16.26
CA GLU A 108 8.72 13.28 17.68
C GLU A 108 9.99 12.52 18.06
N LYS A 109 10.34 11.46 17.31
CA LYS A 109 11.58 10.70 17.58
C LYS A 109 12.84 11.55 17.44
N ARG A 110 12.88 12.52 16.51
CA ARG A 110 13.98 13.50 16.42
C ARG A 110 14.08 14.38 17.67
N ALA A 111 12.94 14.85 18.18
CA ALA A 111 12.90 15.66 19.39
C ALA A 111 13.34 14.85 20.61
N LEU A 112 12.80 13.64 20.80
CA LEU A 112 13.16 12.74 21.91
C LEU A 112 14.65 12.37 21.88
N LYS A 113 15.18 12.01 20.71
CA LYS A 113 16.62 11.73 20.54
C LYS A 113 17.47 12.91 20.96
N LYS A 114 17.10 14.12 20.55
CA LYS A 114 17.82 15.35 20.89
C LYS A 114 17.83 15.56 22.41
N THR A 115 16.67 15.47 23.06
CA THR A 115 16.56 15.61 24.52
C THR A 115 17.40 14.56 25.24
N TYR A 116 17.36 13.30 24.81
CA TYR A 116 18.19 12.25 25.40
C TYR A 116 19.69 12.57 25.35
N ILE A 117 20.20 13.02 24.19
CA ILE A 117 21.61 13.38 24.02
C ILE A 117 21.96 14.57 24.92
N GLU A 118 21.14 15.62 24.92
CA GLU A 118 21.39 16.83 25.71
C GLU A 118 21.44 16.55 27.22
N GLU A 119 20.52 15.73 27.73
CA GLU A 119 20.49 15.31 29.13
C GLU A 119 21.67 14.39 29.47
N HIS A 120 21.97 13.42 28.60
CA HIS A 120 23.11 12.53 28.79
C HIS A 120 24.43 13.32 28.87
N ASP A 121 24.63 14.28 27.97
CA ASP A 121 25.81 15.16 27.94
C ASP A 121 25.85 16.10 29.14
N ALA A 122 24.70 16.60 29.61
CA ALA A 122 24.64 17.43 30.82
C ALA A 122 25.13 16.65 32.06
N LEU A 123 24.64 15.42 32.26
CA LEU A 123 25.03 14.58 33.39
C LEU A 123 26.53 14.26 33.38
N HIS A 124 27.09 13.92 32.21
CA HIS A 124 28.51 13.62 32.05
C HIS A 124 29.40 14.85 32.18
N ARG A 125 28.96 16.02 31.68
CA ARG A 125 29.71 17.27 31.84
C ARG A 125 29.88 17.64 33.31
N GLU A 126 28.84 17.47 34.12
CA GLU A 126 28.92 17.77 35.55
C GLU A 126 29.84 16.78 36.30
N LEU A 127 29.78 15.49 35.97
CA LEU A 127 30.72 14.49 36.52
C LEU A 127 32.17 14.85 36.19
N ASN A 128 32.45 15.20 34.92
CA ASN A 128 33.78 15.57 34.46
C ASN A 128 34.29 16.88 35.07
N ARG A 129 33.38 17.84 35.32
CA ARG A 129 33.70 19.10 36.02
C ARG A 129 34.18 18.83 37.44
N LEU A 130 33.44 18.00 38.20
CA LEU A 130 33.79 17.62 39.57
C LEU A 130 35.11 16.83 39.61
N GLN A 131 35.29 15.86 38.71
CA GLN A 131 36.52 15.09 38.58
C GLN A 131 37.73 16.01 38.33
N SER A 132 37.63 16.92 37.37
CA SER A 132 38.70 17.88 37.04
C SER A 132 39.02 18.82 38.21
N SER A 133 37.99 19.25 38.95
CA SER A 133 38.19 20.10 40.14
C SER A 133 38.93 19.36 41.24
N VAL A 134 38.56 18.09 41.50
CA VAL A 134 39.25 17.24 42.48
C VAL A 134 40.72 17.04 42.08
N ASP A 135 41.00 16.73 40.83
CA ASP A 135 42.37 16.46 40.36
C ASP A 135 43.25 17.71 40.40
N SER A 136 42.69 18.88 40.08
CA SER A 136 43.39 20.17 40.24
C SER A 136 43.71 20.47 41.71
N MET A 137 42.75 20.27 42.61
CA MET A 137 42.96 20.51 44.04
C MET A 137 43.97 19.55 44.66
N LYS A 138 43.98 18.27 44.24
CA LYS A 138 45.02 17.30 44.64
C LYS A 138 46.42 17.76 44.23
N THR A 139 46.57 18.21 42.98
CA THR A 139 47.86 18.70 42.47
C THR A 139 48.36 19.91 43.27
N GLU A 140 47.49 20.88 43.56
CA GLU A 140 47.85 22.05 44.40
C GLU A 140 48.12 21.64 45.86
N TYR A 141 47.39 20.66 46.37
CA TYR A 141 47.57 20.14 47.72
C TYR A 141 48.95 19.51 47.89
N GLU A 142 49.40 18.68 46.95
CA GLU A 142 50.74 18.07 46.96
C GLU A 142 51.84 19.13 46.97
N LYS A 143 51.71 20.14 46.12
CA LYS A 143 52.65 21.27 46.06
C LYS A 143 52.69 22.07 47.37
N LEU A 144 51.53 22.41 47.94
CA LEU A 144 51.47 23.14 49.21
C LEU A 144 51.98 22.30 50.37
N LEU A 145 51.75 20.98 50.34
CA LEU A 145 52.25 20.05 51.34
C LEU A 145 53.79 20.02 51.35
N ASP A 146 54.44 20.00 50.18
CA ASP A 146 55.90 20.04 50.10
C ASP A 146 56.45 21.40 50.56
N MET A 147 55.82 22.51 50.17
CA MET A 147 56.17 23.84 50.68
C MET A 147 56.04 23.93 52.21
N TRP A 148 55.02 23.27 52.77
CA TRP A 148 54.80 23.20 54.20
C TRP A 148 55.89 22.38 54.91
N LYS A 149 56.25 21.20 54.39
CA LYS A 149 57.34 20.36 54.92
C LYS A 149 58.66 21.14 54.96
N ASP A 150 58.97 21.87 53.89
CA ASP A 150 60.15 22.71 53.78
C ASP A 150 60.15 23.85 54.81
N ALA A 151 59.02 24.55 54.94
CA ALA A 151 58.88 25.67 55.87
C ALA A 151 58.99 25.21 57.32
N LYS A 152 58.37 24.06 57.65
CA LYS A 152 58.46 23.42 58.96
C LYS A 152 59.91 23.05 59.30
N SER A 153 60.60 22.36 58.39
CA SER A 153 61.98 21.93 58.60
C SER A 153 62.93 23.11 58.83
N LYS A 154 62.75 24.21 58.08
CA LYS A 154 63.55 25.44 58.24
C LYS A 154 63.30 26.15 59.57
N TYR A 155 62.04 26.20 60.01
CA TYR A 155 61.68 26.75 61.32
C TYR A 155 62.31 25.93 62.46
N GLU A 156 62.15 24.61 62.43
CA GLU A 156 62.73 23.68 63.42
C GLU A 156 64.26 23.80 63.47
N GLU A 157 64.93 23.87 62.31
CA GLU A 157 66.38 24.06 62.24
C GLU A 157 66.82 25.39 62.88
N HIS A 158 66.12 26.49 62.61
CA HIS A 158 66.46 27.81 63.16
C HIS A 158 66.21 27.88 64.67
N TYR A 159 65.16 27.19 65.14
CA TYR A 159 64.81 27.08 66.54
C TYR A 159 65.85 26.24 67.31
N ILE A 160 66.20 25.05 66.82
CA ILE A 160 67.14 24.12 67.48
C ILE A 160 68.57 24.66 67.48
N LYS A 161 69.01 25.27 66.38
CA LYS A 161 70.38 25.83 66.27
C LYS A 161 70.54 27.18 66.97
N GLY A 162 69.52 27.67 67.69
CA GLY A 162 69.58 28.93 68.44
C GLY A 162 69.91 30.14 67.56
N LYS A 163 69.41 30.17 66.31
CA LYS A 163 69.61 31.34 65.44
C LYS A 163 68.87 32.54 66.05
N GLY A 164 69.35 33.76 65.81
CA GLY A 164 68.83 34.96 66.48
C GLY A 164 67.31 35.11 66.44
N ALA A 165 66.71 35.61 67.53
CA ALA A 165 65.26 35.63 67.77
C ALA A 165 64.43 36.14 66.57
N LYS A 166 64.91 37.17 65.87
CA LYS A 166 64.25 37.72 64.68
C LYS A 166 64.13 36.70 63.53
N LYS A 167 65.17 35.92 63.24
CA LYS A 167 65.17 34.90 62.17
C LYS A 167 64.25 33.73 62.51
N VAL A 168 64.14 33.39 63.79
CA VAL A 168 63.22 32.35 64.26
C VAL A 168 61.77 32.81 64.11
N GLU A 169 61.46 34.05 64.46
CA GLU A 169 60.10 34.58 64.33
C GLU A 169 59.67 34.73 62.85
N GLU A 170 60.55 35.20 61.97
CA GLU A 170 60.29 35.25 60.52
C GLU A 170 60.02 33.85 59.91
N ALA A 171 60.79 32.85 60.32
CA ALA A 171 60.59 31.47 59.89
C ALA A 171 59.27 30.89 60.42
N LYS A 172 58.91 31.22 61.66
CA LYS A 172 57.65 30.83 62.30
C LYS A 172 56.44 31.44 61.61
N GLU A 173 56.47 32.74 61.31
CA GLU A 173 55.39 33.44 60.60
C GLU A 173 55.17 32.83 59.21
N ARG A 174 56.26 32.56 58.48
CA ARG A 174 56.20 31.89 57.17
C ARG A 174 55.60 30.50 57.25
N TYR A 175 56.04 29.70 58.22
CA TYR A 175 55.49 28.37 58.48
C TYR A 175 53.99 28.43 58.80
N GLN A 176 53.58 29.29 59.74
CA GLN A 176 52.17 29.46 60.12
C GLN A 176 51.30 29.91 58.95
N LYS A 177 51.81 30.81 58.09
CA LYS A 177 51.10 31.28 56.89
C LYS A 177 50.88 30.15 55.88
N ILE A 178 51.89 29.33 55.63
CA ILE A 178 51.77 28.17 54.71
C ILE A 178 50.87 27.10 55.33
N ALA A 179 50.97 26.84 56.64
CA ALA A 179 50.11 25.91 57.36
C ALA A 179 48.63 26.32 57.27
N LYS A 180 48.31 27.61 57.47
CA LYS A 180 46.94 28.13 57.29
C LYS A 180 46.41 27.89 55.87
N LYS A 181 47.24 28.13 54.84
CA LYS A 181 46.85 27.87 53.45
C LYS A 181 46.60 26.39 53.19
N LEU A 182 47.48 25.52 53.68
CA LEU A 182 47.35 24.07 53.55
C LEU A 182 46.08 23.57 54.26
N HIS A 183 45.80 24.03 55.48
CA HIS A 183 44.60 23.65 56.23
C HIS A 183 43.32 24.11 55.53
N ASN A 184 43.29 25.32 54.96
CA ASN A 184 42.15 25.79 54.19
C ASN A 184 41.94 24.94 52.94
N LEU A 185 43.00 24.69 52.15
CA LEU A 185 42.91 23.83 50.97
C LEU A 185 42.52 22.39 51.33
N HIS A 186 42.98 21.88 52.48
CA HIS A 186 42.56 20.58 53.01
C HIS A 186 41.04 20.53 53.19
N ASN A 187 40.48 21.52 53.88
CA ASN A 187 39.05 21.61 54.13
C ASN A 187 38.28 21.69 52.81
N ASP A 188 38.70 22.55 51.90
CA ASP A 188 38.06 22.69 50.59
C ASP A 188 38.13 21.38 49.79
N LEU A 189 39.29 20.70 49.78
CA LEU A 189 39.47 19.43 49.08
C LEU A 189 38.57 18.34 49.67
N VAL A 190 38.45 18.25 50.99
CA VAL A 190 37.55 17.30 51.66
C VAL A 190 36.10 17.57 51.27
N LEU A 191 35.66 18.84 51.25
CA LEU A 191 34.31 19.21 50.85
C LEU A 191 34.04 18.85 49.38
N THR A 192 34.94 19.18 48.46
CA THR A 192 34.81 18.84 47.04
C THR A 192 34.83 17.32 46.81
N LEU A 193 35.63 16.57 47.57
CA LEU A 193 35.61 15.10 47.53
C LEU A 193 34.27 14.52 47.99
N CYS A 194 33.67 15.09 49.03
CA CYS A 194 32.32 14.71 49.45
C CYS A 194 31.29 15.01 48.35
N GLU A 195 31.30 16.21 47.78
CA GLU A 195 30.39 16.59 46.68
C GLU A 195 30.54 15.65 45.47
N ALA A 196 31.77 15.40 45.03
CA ALA A 196 32.07 14.53 43.89
C ALA A 196 31.64 13.07 44.14
N SER A 197 31.87 12.55 45.36
CA SER A 197 31.48 11.18 45.72
C SER A 197 29.97 11.02 45.78
N GLU A 198 29.26 12.02 46.32
CA GLU A 198 27.80 12.01 46.36
C GLU A 198 27.20 12.13 44.95
N TYR A 199 27.77 13.00 44.10
CA TYR A 199 27.33 13.13 42.72
C TYR A 199 27.59 11.86 41.90
N GLU A 200 28.78 11.25 41.98
CA GLU A 200 29.07 9.97 41.31
C GLU A 200 28.07 8.89 41.73
N ARG A 201 27.82 8.78 43.04
CA ARG A 201 26.86 7.79 43.56
C ARG A 201 25.47 8.03 42.97
N HIS A 202 24.97 9.27 43.00
CA HIS A 202 23.67 9.60 42.42
C HIS A 202 23.64 9.40 40.90
N PHE A 203 24.71 9.78 40.20
CA PHE A 203 24.86 9.56 38.77
C PHE A 203 24.69 8.09 38.40
N ARG A 204 25.46 7.20 39.04
CA ARG A 204 25.48 5.76 38.72
C ARG A 204 24.25 5.01 39.21
N THR A 205 23.62 5.44 40.31
CA THR A 205 22.52 4.69 40.93
C THR A 205 21.13 5.24 40.64
N THR A 206 21.03 6.50 40.21
CA THR A 206 19.74 7.19 40.07
C THR A 206 19.62 7.94 38.74
N LEU A 207 20.52 8.88 38.44
CA LEU A 207 20.34 9.81 37.32
C LEU A 207 20.48 9.11 35.97
N LEU A 208 21.61 8.44 35.71
CA LEU A 208 21.84 7.75 34.45
C LEU A 208 20.88 6.55 34.26
N PRO A 209 20.67 5.67 35.26
CA PRO A 209 19.66 4.62 35.14
C PRO A 209 18.25 5.17 34.89
N GLY A 210 17.88 6.28 35.53
CA GLY A 210 16.58 6.94 35.35
C GLY A 210 16.40 7.49 33.93
N LEU A 211 17.42 8.17 33.40
CA LEU A 211 17.42 8.63 32.01
C LEU A 211 17.29 7.48 31.01
N LEU A 212 18.06 6.39 31.21
CA LEU A 212 18.02 5.22 30.33
C LEU A 212 16.70 4.46 30.42
N PHE A 213 16.11 4.37 31.61
CA PHE A 213 14.77 3.79 31.78
C PHE A 213 13.72 4.62 31.05
N TYR A 214 13.73 5.94 31.23
CA TYR A 214 12.84 6.84 30.49
C TYR A 214 13.02 6.69 28.98
N GLN A 215 14.27 6.65 28.50
CA GLN A 215 14.58 6.45 27.09
C GLN A 215 14.01 5.13 26.56
N GLN A 216 14.10 4.05 27.34
CA GLN A 216 13.51 2.77 26.98
C GLN A 216 11.98 2.89 26.82
N VAL A 217 11.31 3.49 27.82
CA VAL A 217 9.85 3.67 27.81
C VAL A 217 9.37 4.45 26.58
N VAL A 218 10.02 5.58 26.25
CA VAL A 218 9.61 6.38 25.09
C VAL A 218 9.92 5.69 23.76
N MET A 219 10.99 4.88 23.70
CA MET A 219 11.29 4.07 22.51
C MET A 219 10.27 2.94 22.32
N GLU A 220 9.83 2.28 23.39
CA GLU A 220 8.79 1.26 23.36
C GLU A 220 7.42 1.86 22.97
N ASP A 221 7.05 3.02 23.51
CA ASP A 221 5.82 3.73 23.15
C ASP A 221 5.80 4.16 21.67
N SER A 222 6.92 4.69 21.18
CA SER A 222 7.06 5.01 19.76
C SER A 222 7.06 3.77 18.86
N ALA A 223 7.45 2.59 19.36
CA ALA A 223 7.31 1.33 18.63
C ALA A 223 5.84 0.87 18.55
N GLU A 224 5.04 1.05 19.60
CA GLU A 224 3.60 0.74 19.56
C GLU A 224 2.85 1.70 18.61
N THR A 225 3.20 3.00 18.62
CA THR A 225 2.68 3.97 17.64
C THR A 225 3.03 3.56 16.22
N TRP A 226 4.27 3.14 15.98
CA TRP A 226 4.70 2.66 14.66
C TRP A 226 3.91 1.42 14.22
N LYS A 227 3.67 0.48 15.12
CA LYS A 227 2.84 -0.70 14.85
C LYS A 227 1.42 -0.31 14.46
N ALA A 228 0.80 0.64 15.16
CA ALA A 228 -0.55 1.11 14.81
C ALA A 228 -0.60 1.71 13.39
N ILE A 229 0.40 2.52 13.02
CA ILE A 229 0.55 3.06 11.66
C ILE A 229 0.65 1.95 10.61
N LEU A 230 1.41 0.89 10.91
CA LEU A 230 1.55 -0.26 10.01
C LEU A 230 0.23 -1.02 9.85
N GLN A 231 -0.54 -1.18 10.92
CA GLN A 231 -1.85 -1.82 10.87
C GLN A 231 -2.84 -1.01 10.03
N GLU A 232 -2.92 0.30 10.26
CA GLU A 232 -3.75 1.21 9.45
C GLU A 232 -3.36 1.15 7.96
N PHE A 233 -2.06 1.18 7.66
CA PHE A 233 -1.57 1.04 6.29
C PHE A 233 -2.11 -0.23 5.62
N PHE A 234 -2.04 -1.38 6.31
CA PHE A 234 -2.54 -2.65 5.79
C PHE A 234 -4.06 -2.67 5.60
N GLU A 235 -4.82 -2.10 6.54
CA GLU A 235 -6.27 -2.00 6.43
C GLU A 235 -6.70 -1.15 5.21
N ILE A 236 -5.99 -0.06 4.92
CA ILE A 236 -6.31 0.80 3.77
C ILE A 236 -6.03 0.11 2.43
N ILE A 237 -4.96 -0.69 2.33
CA ILE A 237 -4.57 -1.34 1.07
C ILE A 237 -5.22 -2.72 0.86
N ASP A 238 -6.08 -3.18 1.76
CA ASP A 238 -6.68 -4.51 1.72
C ASP A 238 -7.62 -4.67 0.51
N PRO A 239 -7.25 -5.50 -0.49
CA PRO A 239 -8.11 -5.75 -1.64
C PRO A 239 -9.29 -6.68 -1.30
N LEU A 240 -9.28 -7.32 -0.12
CA LEU A 240 -10.34 -8.20 0.34
C LEU A 240 -11.36 -7.46 1.22
N SER A 241 -11.29 -6.13 1.33
CA SER A 241 -12.24 -5.39 2.15
C SER A 241 -13.69 -5.55 1.64
N GLU A 242 -14.66 -5.37 2.55
CA GLU A 242 -16.08 -5.52 2.24
C GLU A 242 -16.53 -4.63 1.07
N GLN A 243 -15.89 -3.47 0.87
CA GLN A 243 -16.19 -2.56 -0.23
C GLN A 243 -15.83 -3.18 -1.59
N PHE A 244 -14.64 -3.79 -1.71
CA PHE A 244 -14.23 -4.50 -2.93
C PHE A 244 -15.12 -5.73 -3.17
N GLN A 245 -15.40 -6.51 -2.11
CA GLN A 245 -16.29 -7.67 -2.21
C GLN A 245 -17.69 -7.30 -2.70
N ALA A 246 -18.25 -6.18 -2.20
CA ALA A 246 -19.55 -5.69 -2.64
C ALA A 246 -19.59 -5.34 -4.14
N VAL A 247 -18.54 -4.68 -4.66
CA VAL A 247 -18.41 -4.38 -6.09
C VAL A 247 -18.38 -5.66 -6.92
N HIS A 248 -17.54 -6.63 -6.54
CA HIS A 248 -17.45 -7.92 -7.23
C HIS A 248 -18.77 -8.70 -7.20
N MET A 249 -19.50 -8.66 -6.08
CA MET A 249 -20.81 -9.31 -5.95
C MET A 249 -21.88 -8.66 -6.84
N ARG A 250 -21.86 -7.32 -7.01
CA ARG A 250 -22.78 -6.63 -7.93
C ARG A 250 -22.49 -6.98 -9.39
N ILE A 251 -21.21 -7.05 -9.77
CA ILE A 251 -20.78 -7.54 -11.08
C ILE A 251 -21.26 -8.97 -11.33
N LYS A 252 -21.07 -9.88 -10.37
CA LYS A 252 -21.51 -11.27 -10.51
C LYS A 252 -23.02 -11.35 -10.75
N LYS A 253 -23.81 -10.61 -9.95
CA LYS A 253 -25.26 -10.56 -10.09
C LYS A 253 -25.73 -9.99 -11.42
N SER A 254 -25.04 -8.99 -11.99
CA SER A 254 -25.45 -8.43 -13.29
C SER A 254 -25.29 -9.43 -14.43
N ILE A 255 -24.29 -10.32 -14.33
CA ILE A 255 -24.05 -11.41 -15.29
C ILE A 255 -25.07 -12.54 -15.12
N GLU A 256 -25.42 -12.90 -13.87
CA GLU A 256 -26.40 -13.96 -13.56
C GLU A 256 -27.80 -13.69 -14.12
N VAL A 257 -28.13 -12.43 -14.42
CA VAL A 257 -29.45 -12.02 -14.97
C VAL A 257 -29.53 -12.21 -16.50
N ILE A 258 -28.43 -12.56 -17.18
CA ILE A 258 -28.44 -12.77 -18.63
C ILE A 258 -29.28 -14.01 -18.97
N ASP A 259 -30.33 -13.81 -19.78
CA ASP A 259 -31.18 -14.86 -20.31
C ASP A 259 -31.01 -14.94 -21.84
N SER A 260 -30.48 -16.07 -22.31
CA SER A 260 -30.23 -16.29 -23.74
C SER A 260 -31.51 -16.46 -24.57
N ILE A 261 -32.61 -16.91 -23.95
CA ILE A 261 -33.89 -17.12 -24.64
C ILE A 261 -34.58 -15.76 -24.86
N ASP A 262 -34.49 -14.87 -23.87
CA ASP A 262 -35.18 -13.58 -23.89
C ASP A 262 -34.35 -12.42 -24.48
N GLU A 263 -33.05 -12.62 -24.76
CA GLU A 263 -32.12 -11.58 -25.24
C GLU A 263 -32.66 -10.76 -26.42
N TYR A 264 -33.31 -11.41 -27.39
CA TYR A 264 -33.80 -10.76 -28.60
C TYR A 264 -35.28 -10.36 -28.53
N ASN A 265 -35.99 -10.66 -27.44
CA ASN A 265 -37.44 -10.47 -27.37
C ASN A 265 -37.86 -9.01 -27.42
N ASP A 266 -37.09 -8.10 -26.82
CA ASP A 266 -37.35 -6.65 -26.96
C ASP A 266 -37.10 -6.17 -28.40
N PHE A 267 -36.04 -6.66 -29.05
CA PHE A 267 -35.73 -6.33 -30.44
C PHE A 267 -36.82 -6.82 -31.40
N ILE A 268 -37.26 -8.08 -31.25
CA ILE A 268 -38.35 -8.69 -32.05
C ILE A 268 -39.64 -7.89 -31.87
N ARG A 269 -39.99 -7.51 -30.64
CA ARG A 269 -41.20 -6.73 -30.36
C ARG A 269 -41.17 -5.35 -31.03
N LYS A 270 -40.03 -4.67 -31.01
CA LYS A 270 -39.86 -3.34 -31.65
C LYS A 270 -39.89 -3.39 -33.18
N ASN A 271 -39.39 -4.47 -33.78
CA ASN A 271 -39.22 -4.61 -35.23
C ASN A 271 -40.17 -5.63 -35.85
N ARG A 272 -41.28 -5.95 -35.16
CA ARG A 272 -42.25 -6.94 -35.64
C ARG A 272 -42.85 -6.50 -36.97
N SER A 273 -42.71 -7.34 -37.99
CA SER A 273 -43.38 -7.19 -39.27
C SER A 273 -44.44 -8.27 -39.45
N ASP A 274 -45.43 -7.97 -40.30
CA ASP A 274 -46.33 -9.00 -40.78
C ASP A 274 -45.58 -9.95 -41.73
N PRO A 275 -45.94 -11.25 -41.75
CA PRO A 275 -45.47 -12.16 -42.79
C PRO A 275 -45.70 -11.55 -44.17
N LEU A 276 -44.74 -11.75 -45.07
CA LEU A 276 -44.88 -11.30 -46.46
C LEU A 276 -46.18 -11.87 -47.04
N LEU A 277 -46.97 -11.00 -47.67
CA LEU A 277 -48.15 -11.44 -48.38
C LEU A 277 -47.74 -12.41 -49.50
N PRO A 278 -48.47 -13.52 -49.70
CA PRO A 278 -48.22 -14.40 -50.82
C PRO A 278 -48.25 -13.64 -52.14
N ILE A 279 -47.17 -13.75 -52.92
CA ILE A 279 -47.18 -13.28 -54.30
C ILE A 279 -47.98 -14.29 -55.11
N ASP A 280 -49.17 -13.88 -55.53
CA ASP A 280 -50.10 -14.76 -56.23
C ASP A 280 -49.87 -14.71 -57.74
N PHE A 281 -49.36 -15.79 -58.30
CA PHE A 281 -49.17 -15.94 -59.73
C PHE A 281 -50.42 -16.59 -60.34
N ARG A 282 -51.24 -15.80 -61.04
CA ARG A 282 -52.47 -16.27 -61.68
C ARG A 282 -52.38 -16.14 -63.20
N TYR A 283 -52.94 -17.12 -63.92
CA TYR A 283 -53.17 -16.99 -65.36
C TYR A 283 -54.15 -15.84 -65.62
N ASP A 284 -53.74 -14.87 -66.42
CA ASP A 284 -54.61 -13.77 -66.83
C ASP A 284 -55.62 -14.27 -67.88
N ALA A 285 -56.82 -14.63 -67.44
CA ALA A 285 -57.90 -15.07 -68.32
C ALA A 285 -58.31 -14.00 -69.36
N SER A 286 -57.92 -12.73 -69.13
CA SER A 286 -58.17 -11.62 -70.05
C SER A 286 -57.41 -11.75 -71.38
N LEU A 287 -56.35 -12.57 -71.39
CA LEU A 287 -55.54 -12.87 -72.59
C LEU A 287 -56.31 -13.66 -73.66
N LEU A 288 -57.39 -14.35 -73.28
CA LEU A 288 -58.18 -15.18 -74.19
C LEU A 288 -59.47 -14.50 -74.66
N ARG A 289 -59.71 -13.22 -74.31
CA ARG A 289 -60.97 -12.51 -74.58
C ARG A 289 -61.37 -12.49 -76.06
N ASP A 290 -60.39 -12.37 -76.95
CA ASP A 290 -60.60 -12.23 -78.40
C ASP A 290 -60.34 -13.53 -79.18
N ILE A 291 -60.07 -14.64 -78.48
CA ILE A 291 -59.72 -15.93 -79.09
C ILE A 291 -60.86 -16.92 -78.86
N THR A 292 -61.58 -17.25 -79.93
CA THR A 292 -62.50 -18.41 -79.96
C THR A 292 -61.74 -19.66 -80.39
N GLY A 293 -61.57 -20.61 -79.48
CA GLY A 293 -60.84 -21.85 -79.75
C GLY A 293 -60.76 -22.78 -78.52
N PRO A 294 -59.99 -23.88 -78.61
CA PRO A 294 -59.83 -24.87 -77.53
C PRO A 294 -59.02 -24.39 -76.32
N LEU A 295 -58.39 -23.21 -76.38
CA LEU A 295 -57.57 -22.66 -75.29
C LEU A 295 -58.44 -22.30 -74.08
N ARG A 296 -58.01 -22.76 -72.89
CA ARG A 296 -58.68 -22.49 -71.61
C ARG A 296 -57.66 -21.94 -70.60
N PRO A 297 -58.04 -20.97 -69.74
CA PRO A 297 -57.16 -20.48 -68.68
C PRO A 297 -56.66 -21.60 -67.78
N ASN A 298 -55.39 -21.57 -67.37
CA ASN A 298 -54.73 -22.59 -66.53
C ASN A 298 -54.70 -24.02 -67.10
N GLU A 299 -55.03 -24.24 -68.36
CA GLU A 299 -54.99 -25.57 -68.99
C GLU A 299 -53.95 -25.61 -70.11
N LEU A 300 -53.23 -26.73 -70.20
CA LEU A 300 -52.36 -27.01 -71.34
C LEU A 300 -53.21 -27.52 -72.51
N ILE A 301 -52.91 -27.06 -73.72
CA ILE A 301 -53.46 -27.65 -74.95
C ILE A 301 -52.50 -28.70 -75.47
N ALA A 302 -52.99 -29.91 -75.71
CA ALA A 302 -52.21 -31.01 -76.30
C ALA A 302 -52.90 -31.45 -77.59
N ASP A 303 -52.46 -30.85 -78.69
CA ASP A 303 -52.94 -31.09 -80.05
C ASP A 303 -51.79 -31.48 -80.99
N ASP A 304 -52.08 -31.64 -82.28
CA ASP A 304 -51.10 -32.05 -83.29
C ASP A 304 -49.93 -31.06 -83.44
N PHE A 305 -50.04 -29.83 -82.93
CA PHE A 305 -49.01 -28.79 -83.01
C PHE A 305 -48.14 -28.71 -81.75
N THR A 306 -48.64 -29.16 -80.60
CA THR A 306 -48.03 -28.92 -79.27
C THR A 306 -47.53 -30.19 -78.59
N SER A 307 -48.00 -31.36 -79.03
CA SER A 307 -47.72 -32.65 -78.38
C SER A 307 -46.22 -32.97 -78.24
N ASP A 308 -45.43 -32.80 -79.30
CA ASP A 308 -43.99 -33.13 -79.28
C ASP A 308 -43.20 -32.24 -78.30
N ILE A 309 -43.48 -30.93 -78.32
CA ILE A 309 -42.83 -29.95 -77.43
C ILE A 309 -43.26 -30.17 -75.97
N LEU A 310 -44.51 -30.53 -75.72
CA LEU A 310 -44.99 -30.86 -74.37
C LEU A 310 -44.35 -32.14 -73.82
N LEU A 311 -44.12 -33.15 -74.67
CA LEU A 311 -43.39 -34.36 -74.28
C LEU A 311 -41.91 -34.06 -73.97
N GLU A 312 -41.27 -33.18 -74.73
CA GLU A 312 -39.92 -32.69 -74.44
C GLU A 312 -39.86 -31.92 -73.11
N LYS A 313 -40.76 -30.95 -72.90
CA LYS A 313 -40.87 -30.21 -71.63
C LYS A 313 -41.17 -31.12 -70.45
N LYS A 314 -42.02 -32.13 -70.62
CA LYS A 314 -42.29 -33.14 -69.59
C LYS A 314 -41.00 -33.87 -69.19
N ARG A 315 -40.21 -34.34 -70.17
CA ARG A 315 -38.92 -34.99 -69.90
C ARG A 315 -37.93 -34.05 -69.20
N GLU A 316 -37.89 -32.78 -69.62
CA GLU A 316 -37.06 -31.75 -68.99
C GLU A 316 -37.47 -31.52 -67.52
N TYR A 317 -38.76 -31.34 -67.24
CA TYR A 317 -39.27 -31.15 -65.89
C TYR A 317 -39.11 -32.39 -65.00
N GLU A 318 -39.30 -33.59 -65.53
CA GLU A 318 -39.02 -34.84 -64.81
C GLU A 318 -37.54 -34.95 -64.44
N ALA A 319 -36.62 -34.56 -65.35
CA ALA A 319 -35.19 -34.52 -65.05
C ALA A 319 -34.85 -33.47 -63.98
N LYS A 320 -35.44 -32.26 -64.07
CA LYS A 320 -35.29 -31.20 -63.06
C LYS A 320 -35.82 -31.63 -61.69
N LEU A 321 -36.97 -32.30 -61.65
CA LEU A 321 -37.58 -32.80 -60.43
C LEU A 321 -36.68 -33.85 -59.77
N ARG A 322 -36.22 -34.86 -60.51
CA ARG A 322 -35.29 -35.88 -59.97
C ARG A 322 -34.00 -35.27 -59.43
N LYS A 323 -33.46 -34.26 -60.12
CA LYS A 323 -32.28 -33.53 -59.65
C LYS A 323 -32.59 -32.81 -58.33
N CYS A 324 -33.72 -32.12 -58.24
CA CYS A 324 -34.14 -31.40 -57.04
C CYS A 324 -34.39 -32.34 -55.85
N GLU A 325 -35.03 -33.50 -56.07
CA GLU A 325 -35.23 -34.53 -55.06
C GLU A 325 -33.89 -35.09 -54.53
N THR A 326 -32.93 -35.32 -55.44
CA THR A 326 -31.59 -35.77 -55.06
C THR A 326 -30.84 -34.72 -54.25
N GLU A 327 -30.93 -33.44 -54.65
CA GLU A 327 -30.33 -32.33 -53.91
C GLU A 327 -30.98 -32.14 -52.53
N LEU A 328 -32.31 -32.29 -52.43
CA LEU A 328 -33.04 -32.20 -51.17
C LEU A 328 -32.60 -33.30 -50.20
N LEU A 329 -32.51 -34.55 -50.68
CA LEU A 329 -32.05 -35.67 -49.86
C LEU A 329 -30.64 -35.42 -49.33
N LYS A 330 -29.72 -34.99 -50.22
CA LYS A 330 -28.36 -34.64 -49.82
C LYS A 330 -28.33 -33.53 -48.76
N LYS A 331 -29.17 -32.50 -48.90
CA LYS A 331 -29.26 -31.41 -47.91
C LYS A 331 -29.84 -31.87 -46.58
N GLN A 332 -30.75 -32.84 -46.58
CA GLN A 332 -31.25 -33.46 -45.35
C GLN A 332 -30.16 -34.30 -44.66
N GLU A 333 -29.37 -35.04 -45.43
CA GLU A 333 -28.22 -35.80 -44.91
C GLU A 333 -27.15 -34.86 -44.33
N ASP A 334 -26.78 -33.79 -45.05
CA ASP A 334 -25.85 -32.75 -44.56
C ASP A 334 -26.36 -32.15 -43.24
N LEU A 335 -27.66 -31.84 -43.15
CA LEU A 335 -28.26 -31.24 -41.96
C LEU A 335 -28.26 -32.19 -40.77
N GLN A 336 -28.58 -33.46 -40.99
CA GLN A 336 -28.49 -34.49 -39.94
C GLN A 336 -27.05 -34.65 -39.44
N GLN A 337 -26.07 -34.65 -40.34
CA GLN A 337 -24.66 -34.71 -39.97
C GLN A 337 -24.27 -33.52 -39.10
N TYR A 338 -24.66 -32.30 -39.47
CA TYR A 338 -24.38 -31.12 -38.65
C TYR A 338 -25.06 -31.18 -37.27
N GLU A 339 -26.28 -31.68 -37.18
CA GLU A 339 -26.95 -31.87 -35.89
C GLU A 339 -26.21 -32.88 -35.00
N ASP A 340 -25.68 -33.95 -35.58
CA ASP A 340 -24.95 -34.98 -34.84
C ASP A 340 -23.57 -34.45 -34.39
N GLU A 341 -22.87 -33.71 -35.25
CA GLU A 341 -21.62 -33.02 -34.90
C GLU A 341 -21.82 -32.01 -33.75
N ILE A 342 -22.91 -31.23 -33.76
CA ILE A 342 -23.23 -30.30 -32.68
C ILE A 342 -23.49 -31.04 -31.36
N LYS A 343 -24.22 -32.16 -31.40
CA LYS A 343 -24.50 -32.98 -30.19
C LYS A 343 -23.21 -33.58 -29.61
N LEU A 344 -22.30 -34.04 -30.46
CA LEU A 344 -20.99 -34.56 -30.06
C LEU A 344 -20.14 -33.46 -29.40
N ALA A 345 -20.04 -32.28 -30.02
CA ALA A 345 -19.26 -31.16 -29.47
C ALA A 345 -19.80 -30.68 -28.10
N GLN A 346 -21.12 -30.65 -27.91
CA GLN A 346 -21.75 -30.30 -26.63
C GLN A 346 -21.50 -31.35 -25.53
N PHE A 347 -21.22 -32.60 -25.89
CA PHE A 347 -20.85 -33.64 -24.94
C PHE A 347 -19.40 -33.49 -24.47
N ASP A 348 -18.48 -33.22 -25.40
CA ASP A 348 -17.06 -33.01 -25.10
C ASP A 348 -16.79 -31.75 -24.24
N GLU A 349 -17.60 -30.68 -24.39
CA GLU A 349 -17.51 -29.50 -23.52
C GLU A 349 -17.99 -29.78 -22.08
N ARG A 350 -18.92 -30.72 -21.88
CA ARG A 350 -19.37 -31.11 -20.53
C ARG A 350 -18.34 -31.95 -19.80
N ASP A 351 -17.68 -32.89 -20.50
CA ASP A 351 -16.66 -33.74 -19.88
C ASP A 351 -15.38 -32.96 -19.51
N ASN A 352 -15.03 -31.91 -20.26
CA ASN A 352 -13.88 -31.04 -19.95
C ASN A 352 -14.17 -29.96 -18.88
N ALA A 353 -15.42 -29.77 -18.47
CA ALA A 353 -15.83 -28.82 -17.43
C ALA A 353 -16.07 -29.48 -16.05
N SER A 354 -15.86 -30.80 -15.95
CA SER A 354 -15.82 -31.59 -14.70
C SER A 354 -14.38 -31.88 -14.29
#